data_AF-A0A357GVS3-F1
#
_entry.id   AF-A0A357GVS3-F1
#
_cell.length_a   1.000
_cell.length_b   1.000
_cell.length_c   1.000
_cell.angle_alpha   90.00
_cell.angle_beta   90.00
_cell.angle_gamma   90.00
#
_symmetry.space_group_name_H-M   'P 1'
#
loop_
_entity.id
_entity.type
_entity.pdbx_description
1 polymer ?
#
loop_
_entity_poly.entity_id
_entity_poly.type
_entity_poly.pdbx_seq_one_letter_code
_entity_poly.pdbx_strand_id
1 'polypeptide(L)'
;MGGDRINFVIFPSANPVKSLQEKYEKREGKNSIVKLNKKENGFLRNYKIVMADVLNKNIIKKNKEDKIADTRSFIRHDSDKLANVILAISELDSENLIKEIV
;
A
#
# COMPACT_ATOMS: atom_id res chain seq x y z
N MET A 1 -22.13 5.64 7.71
CA MET A 1 -21.27 4.43 7.80
C MET A 1 -21.06 4.12 9.28
N GLY A 2 -21.28 2.88 9.72
CA GLY A 2 -21.11 2.47 11.12
C GLY A 2 -20.90 0.96 11.21
N GLY A 3 -19.81 0.53 11.85
CA GLY A 3 -19.45 -0.87 12.10
C GLY A 3 -18.05 -1.29 11.62
N ASP A 4 -17.46 -2.26 12.33
CA ASP A 4 -16.20 -2.94 12.01
C ASP A 4 -16.33 -3.74 10.71
N ARG A 5 -15.85 -3.17 9.60
CA ARG A 5 -15.96 -3.77 8.24
C ARG A 5 -14.62 -4.08 7.59
N ILE A 6 -13.53 -3.74 8.25
CA ILE A 6 -12.19 -3.91 7.71
C ILE A 6 -11.57 -5.07 8.47
N ASN A 7 -11.22 -6.13 7.76
CA ASN A 7 -10.51 -7.28 8.33
C ASN A 7 -9.01 -7.21 8.04
N PHE A 8 -8.62 -6.62 6.92
CA PHE A 8 -7.25 -6.53 6.47
C PHE A 8 -6.94 -5.15 5.90
N VAL A 9 -5.73 -4.65 6.18
CA VAL A 9 -5.15 -3.46 5.56
C VAL A 9 -3.79 -3.84 4.99
N ILE A 10 -3.60 -3.64 3.69
CA ILE A 10 -2.29 -3.81 3.06
C ILE A 10 -1.51 -2.51 3.25
N PHE A 11 -0.34 -2.60 3.88
CA PHE A 11 0.56 -1.47 4.07
C PHE A 11 1.89 -1.76 3.35
N PRO A 12 2.38 -0.83 2.50
CA PRO A 12 3.67 -1.00 1.86
C PRO A 12 4.80 -1.23 2.88
N SER A 13 5.56 -2.31 2.71
CA SER A 13 6.71 -2.60 3.58
C SER A 13 7.90 -1.67 3.34
N ALA A 14 8.03 -1.21 2.09
CA ALA A 14 9.02 -0.22 1.69
C ALA A 14 8.43 1.20 1.73
N ASN A 15 9.29 2.17 2.02
CA ASN A 15 8.96 3.57 1.83
C ASN A 15 9.38 4.02 0.42
N PRO A 16 8.66 4.98 -0.20
CA PRO A 16 9.13 5.65 -1.40
C PRO A 16 10.51 6.29 -1.19
N VAL A 17 11.27 6.53 -2.25
CA VAL A 17 12.58 7.21 -2.14
C VAL A 17 12.39 8.62 -1.56
N LYS A 18 13.30 9.09 -0.69
CA LYS A 18 13.20 10.41 -0.02
C LYS A 18 12.92 11.57 -0.99
N SER A 19 13.59 11.60 -2.13
CA SER A 19 13.39 12.63 -3.16
C SER A 19 11.95 12.67 -3.71
N LEU A 20 11.31 11.51 -3.83
CA LEU A 20 9.89 11.41 -4.19
C LEU A 20 9.01 11.86 -3.04
N GLN A 21 9.30 11.45 -1.80
CA GLN A 21 8.55 11.91 -0.62
C GLN A 21 8.55 13.43 -0.52
N GLU A 22 9.72 14.07 -0.63
CA GLU A 22 9.85 15.53 -0.59
C GLU A 22 9.10 16.23 -1.72
N LYS A 23 9.14 15.65 -2.94
CA LYS A 23 8.37 16.18 -4.08
C LYS A 23 6.87 16.17 -3.79
N TYR A 24 6.37 15.10 -3.17
CA TYR A 24 4.97 15.01 -2.77
C TYR A 24 4.61 15.95 -1.64
N GLU A 25 5.43 16.03 -0.59
CA GLU A 25 5.16 16.94 0.53
C GLU A 25 5.17 18.41 0.11
N LYS A 26 6.02 18.79 -0.86
CA LYS A 26 6.00 20.13 -1.47
C LYS A 26 4.71 20.42 -2.25
N ARG A 27 4.11 19.40 -2.85
CA ARG A 27 2.94 19.55 -3.73
C ARG A 27 1.61 19.44 -2.98
N GLU A 28 1.51 18.46 -2.09
CA GLU A 28 0.26 18.05 -1.42
C GLU A 28 0.22 18.52 0.06
N GLY A 29 1.32 19.07 0.58
CA GLY A 29 1.43 19.55 1.96
C GLY A 29 2.17 18.58 2.90
N LYS A 30 2.54 19.07 4.09
CA LYS A 30 3.27 18.30 5.10
C LYS A 30 2.48 17.07 5.54
N ASN A 31 3.19 15.96 5.80
CA ASN A 31 2.61 14.68 6.23
C ASN A 31 1.66 14.02 5.22
N SER A 32 1.81 14.31 3.93
CA SER A 32 1.03 13.65 2.86
C SER A 32 1.44 12.18 2.64
N ILE A 33 2.60 11.75 3.16
CA ILE A 33 2.98 10.34 3.21
C ILE A 33 2.47 9.72 4.51
N VAL A 34 1.59 8.73 4.39
CA VAL A 34 1.04 7.98 5.54
C VAL A 34 2.14 7.15 6.18
N LYS A 35 2.38 7.38 7.47
CA LYS A 35 3.30 6.59 8.28
C LYS A 35 2.51 5.60 9.13
N LEU A 36 3.05 4.39 9.29
CA LEU A 36 2.48 3.43 10.21
C LEU A 36 2.82 3.85 11.65
N ASN A 37 1.87 4.49 12.33
CA ASN A 37 2.02 4.78 13.75
C ASN A 37 1.95 3.47 14.54
N LYS A 38 3.10 2.97 15.02
CA LYS A 38 3.14 2.00 16.11
C LYS A 38 2.71 2.73 17.38
N LYS A 39 1.41 2.79 17.67
CA LYS A 39 0.99 3.24 19.00
C LYS A 39 1.44 2.18 20.00
N GLU A 40 2.28 2.57 20.95
CA GLU A 40 2.70 1.75 22.10
C GLU A 40 1.51 1.34 22.97
N ASN A 41 0.41 2.12 22.92
CA ASN A 41 -0.85 1.80 23.60
C ASN A 41 -1.97 1.47 22.60
N GLY A 42 -2.05 0.20 22.24
CA GLY A 42 -3.29 -0.58 22.23
C GLY A 42 -4.56 0.06 21.67
N PHE A 43 -4.54 0.72 20.51
CA PHE A 43 -5.79 0.79 19.76
C PHE A 43 -6.10 -0.64 19.31
N LEU A 44 -7.18 -1.23 19.84
CA LEU A 44 -7.77 -2.47 19.32
C LEU A 44 -8.13 -2.22 17.86
N ARG A 45 -7.18 -2.50 16.97
CA ARG A 45 -7.46 -2.57 15.54
C ARG A 45 -8.20 -3.87 15.36
N ASN A 46 -9.44 -3.79 14.90
CA ASN A 46 -10.24 -4.97 14.55
C ASN A 46 -9.83 -5.56 13.18
N TYR A 47 -8.69 -5.11 12.65
CA TYR A 47 -8.12 -5.51 11.38
C TYR A 47 -6.65 -5.92 11.53
N LYS A 48 -6.23 -6.87 10.69
CA LYS A 48 -4.85 -7.31 10.51
C LYS A 48 -4.13 -6.40 9.51
N ILE A 49 -2.84 -6.18 9.72
CA ILE A 49 -2.01 -5.38 8.82
C ILE A 49 -1.10 -6.32 8.05
N VAL A 50 -1.19 -6.28 6.73
CA VAL A 50 -0.37 -7.08 5.82
C VAL A 50 0.73 -6.18 5.26
N MET A 51 1.95 -6.37 5.75
CA MET A 51 3.13 -5.65 5.26
C MET A 51 3.65 -6.33 3.99
N ALA A 52 3.59 -5.63 2.85
CA ALA A 52 3.97 -6.23 1.56
C ALA A 52 4.74 -5.26 0.65
N ASP A 53 5.63 -5.79 -0.20
CA ASP A 53 6.33 -5.01 -1.23
C ASP A 53 5.40 -4.74 -2.41
N VAL A 54 4.47 -3.80 -2.24
CA VAL A 54 3.46 -3.45 -3.25
C VAL A 54 3.76 -2.12 -3.95
N LEU A 55 4.93 -1.51 -3.71
CA LEU A 55 5.30 -0.29 -4.43
C LEU A 55 5.91 -0.63 -5.79
N ASN A 56 5.52 0.15 -6.79
CA ASN A 56 6.17 0.10 -8.08
C ASN A 56 7.57 0.73 -7.96
N LYS A 57 8.60 -0.05 -8.26
CA LYS A 57 10.01 0.37 -8.21
C LYS A 57 10.51 0.93 -9.53
N ASN A 58 9.69 0.86 -10.59
CA ASN A 58 10.09 1.35 -11.90
C ASN A 58 10.22 2.88 -11.89
N ILE A 59 11.40 3.35 -12.24
CA ILE A 59 11.65 4.77 -12.47
C ILE A 59 10.82 5.17 -13.69
N ILE A 60 9.80 5.99 -13.46
CA ILE A 60 9.01 6.56 -14.55
C ILE A 60 9.96 7.43 -15.38
N LYS A 61 10.39 6.93 -16.53
CA LYS A 61 11.17 7.73 -17.49
C LYS A 61 10.28 8.87 -17.96
N LYS A 62 10.63 10.10 -17.58
CA LYS A 62 9.99 11.29 -18.14
C LYS A 62 10.23 11.29 -19.64
N ASN A 63 9.19 11.05 -20.41
CA ASN A 63 9.26 11.31 -21.84
C ASN A 63 9.19 12.82 -22.04
N LYS A 64 10.10 13.42 -22.82
CA LYS A 64 10.17 14.88 -22.99
C LYS A 64 8.90 15.48 -23.60
N GLU A 65 8.13 14.64 -24.30
CA GLU A 65 6.85 14.99 -24.90
C GLU A 65 5.65 14.82 -23.95
N ASP A 66 5.84 14.19 -22.77
CA ASP A 66 4.78 14.02 -21.78
C ASP A 66 4.62 15.30 -20.94
N LYS A 67 3.87 16.27 -21.50
CA LYS A 67 3.54 17.55 -20.85
C LYS A 67 2.77 17.40 -19.53
N ILE A 68 2.24 16.21 -19.24
CA ILE A 68 1.42 15.89 -18.06
C ILE A 68 2.24 15.06 -17.05
N ALA A 69 3.49 14.72 -17.37
CA ALA A 69 4.37 13.94 -16.50
C ALA A 69 4.53 14.58 -15.12
N ASP A 70 4.52 15.92 -15.03
CA ASP A 70 4.66 16.62 -13.75
C ASP A 70 3.39 16.62 -12.89
N THR A 71 2.21 16.34 -13.47
CA THR A 71 0.99 16.20 -12.67
C THR A 71 0.70 14.76 -12.27
N ARG A 72 1.29 13.76 -12.94
CA ARG A 72 1.12 12.34 -12.63
C ARG A 72 1.71 11.98 -11.26
N SER A 73 0.98 11.13 -10.53
CA SER A 73 1.46 10.52 -9.28
C SER A 73 2.63 9.58 -9.60
N PHE A 74 3.83 9.83 -9.03
CA PHE A 74 5.04 8.99 -9.14
C PHE A 74 5.09 7.85 -8.12
N ILE A 75 4.37 7.96 -7.01
CA ILE A 75 4.23 6.90 -6.00
C ILE A 75 2.94 6.14 -6.33
N ARG A 76 3.09 4.87 -6.73
CA ARG A 76 1.98 3.99 -7.10
C ARG A 76 2.21 2.59 -6.58
N HIS A 77 1.11 1.88 -6.40
CA HIS A 77 1.17 0.44 -6.23
C HIS A 77 1.57 -0.25 -7.54
N ASP A 78 2.31 -1.34 -7.40
CA ASP A 78 2.49 -2.32 -8.45
C ASP A 78 1.24 -3.20 -8.50
N SER A 79 0.49 -3.13 -9.60
CA SER A 79 -0.82 -3.78 -9.72
C SER A 79 -0.73 -5.30 -9.59
N ASP A 80 0.30 -5.93 -10.16
CA ASP A 80 0.48 -7.37 -10.14
C ASP A 80 0.83 -7.83 -8.73
N LYS A 81 1.77 -7.13 -8.07
CA LYS A 81 2.11 -7.44 -6.68
C LYS A 81 0.93 -7.22 -5.73
N LEU A 82 0.16 -6.16 -5.93
CA LEU A 82 -1.03 -5.90 -5.12
C LEU A 82 -2.09 -6.98 -5.32
N ALA A 83 -2.34 -7.40 -6.55
CA ALA A 83 -3.28 -8.48 -6.87
C ALA A 83 -2.86 -9.81 -6.21
N ASN A 84 -1.57 -10.15 -6.25
CA ASN A 84 -1.04 -11.34 -5.59
C ASN A 84 -1.24 -11.32 -4.07
N VAL A 85 -1.05 -10.16 -3.43
CA VAL A 85 -1.30 -10.01 -1.98
C VAL A 85 -2.79 -10.16 -1.67
N ILE A 86 -3.68 -9.61 -2.50
CA ILE A 86 -5.13 -9.77 -2.32
C ILE A 86 -5.53 -11.24 -2.45
N LEU A 87 -4.99 -11.95 -3.46
CA LEU A 87 -5.24 -13.37 -3.65
C LEU A 87 -4.78 -14.19 -2.45
N ALA A 88 -3.54 -13.97 -1.98
CA ALA A 88 -3.02 -14.66 -0.80
C ALA A 88 -3.85 -14.39 0.46
N ILE A 89 -4.35 -13.16 0.66
CA ILE A 89 -5.27 -12.86 1.77
C ILE A 89 -6.58 -13.63 1.61
N SER A 90 -7.14 -13.72 0.41
CA SER A 90 -8.36 -14.47 0.12
C SER A 90 -8.19 -15.97 0.37
N GLU A 91 -7.02 -16.52 0.04
CA GLU A 91 -6.67 -17.92 0.29
C GLU A 91 -6.50 -18.20 1.78
N LEU A 92 -5.81 -17.33 2.53
CA LEU A 92 -5.66 -17.47 3.98
C LEU A 92 -7.00 -17.42 4.73
N ASP A 93 -7.96 -16.63 4.24
CA ASP A 93 -9.31 -16.63 4.79
C ASP A 93 -10.06 -17.93 4.41
N SER A 94 -9.74 -18.50 3.24
CA SER A 94 -10.28 -19.76 2.73
C SER A 94 -9.61 -21.03 3.27
N GLU A 95 -8.40 -20.96 3.84
CA GLU A 95 -7.76 -22.11 4.51
C GLU A 95 -8.53 -22.55 5.77
N ASN A 96 -9.42 -21.70 6.30
CA ASN A 96 -10.42 -22.14 7.28
C ASN A 96 -11.49 -23.07 6.69
N LEU A 97 -11.63 -23.14 5.36
CA LEU A 97 -12.60 -23.97 4.62
C LEU A 97 -11.98 -25.28 4.08
N ILE A 98 -10.69 -25.31 3.72
CA ILE A 98 -10.05 -26.51 3.16
C ILE A 98 -9.10 -27.10 4.20
N LYS A 99 -9.55 -28.18 4.86
CA LYS A 99 -8.79 -28.89 5.91
C LYS A 99 -7.91 -30.03 5.39
N GLU A 100 -8.05 -30.44 4.13
CA GLU A 100 -7.25 -31.52 3.54
C GLU A 100 -7.33 -31.47 2.00
N ILE A 101 -6.20 -31.67 1.33
CA ILE A 101 -6.12 -32.01 -0.11
C ILE A 101 -5.24 -33.26 -0.17
N VAL A 102 -5.80 -34.37 -0.66
CA VAL A 102 -5.11 -35.66 -0.86
C VAL A 102 -4.50 -35.73 -2.25
#